data_AF-A0A971WH33-F1
#
_entry.id   AF-A0A971WH33-F1
#
_cell.length_a   1.000
_cell.length_b   1.000
_cell.length_c   1.000
_cell.angle_alpha   90.00
_cell.angle_beta   90.00
_cell.angle_gamma   90.00
#
_symmetry.space_group_name_H-M   'P 1'
#
loop_
_entity.id
_entity.type
_entity.pdbx_description
1 polymer ?
#
loop_
_entity_poly.entity_id
_entity_poly.type
_entity_poly.pdbx_seq_one_letter_code
_entity_poly.pdbx_strand_id
1 'polypeptide(L)' 'MRRIRRQGAKVKKIHDTSKILCQRLLESLDIPEEVKAQLQKAFNEINPAALKREIDRLLKELTKAYLKKRVEPRTN' A
#
# COMPACT_ATOMS: atom_id res chain seq x y z
N MET A 1 -7.54 23.53 -5.29
CA MET A 1 -7.31 24.81 -6.01
C MET A 1 -6.32 24.54 -7.15
N ARG A 2 -6.74 24.52 -8.42
CA ARG A 2 -5.84 24.19 -9.55
C ARG A 2 -4.87 25.35 -9.81
N ARG A 3 -3.57 25.13 -9.63
CA ARG A 3 -2.53 26.10 -10.02
C ARG A 3 -2.04 25.82 -11.43
N ILE A 4 -2.05 26.85 -12.28
CA ILE A 4 -1.51 26.80 -13.63
C ILE A 4 -0.24 27.65 -13.65
N ARG A 5 0.88 27.06 -14.06
CA ARG A 5 2.13 27.81 -14.27
C ARG A 5 2.34 27.98 -15.77
N ARG A 6 2.46 29.24 -16.23
CA ARG A 6 2.75 29.58 -17.62
C ARG A 6 4.21 30.02 -17.74
N GLN A 7 4.91 29.50 -18.75
CA GLN A 7 6.21 30.03 -19.21
C GLN A 7 6.09 30.21 -20.73
N GLY A 8 5.94 31.46 -21.18
CA GLY A 8 5.67 31.79 -22.59
C GLY A 8 4.40 31.11 -23.11
N ALA A 9 4.47 30.50 -24.30
CA ALA A 9 3.36 29.78 -24.94
C ALA A 9 3.07 28.38 -24.35
N LYS A 10 3.86 27.91 -23.38
CA LYS A 10 3.67 26.58 -22.75
C LYS A 10 2.93 26.70 -21.43
N VAL A 11 1.84 25.95 -21.31
CA VAL A 11 1.02 25.85 -20.11
C VAL A 11 1.27 24.51 -19.43
N LYS A 12 1.78 24.50 -18.19
CA LYS A 12 1.83 23.29 -17.36
C LYS A 12 0.73 23.33 -16.31
N LYS A 13 -0.18 22.34 -16.38
CA LYS A 13 -1.17 22.08 -15.33
C LYS A 13 -0.46 21.34 -14.18
N ILE A 14 -0.25 22.04 -13.08
CA ILE A 14 0.30 21.43 -11.87
C ILE A 14 -0.85 20.73 -11.18
N HIS A 15 -0.78 19.40 -11.15
CA HIS A 15 -1.69 18.59 -10.36
C HIS A 15 -1.08 18.50 -8.97
N ASP A 16 -1.92 18.60 -7.94
CA ASP A 16 -1.46 18.36 -6.58
C ASP A 16 -0.91 16.94 -6.50
N THR A 17 0.16 16.75 -5.71
CA THR A 17 0.69 15.42 -5.46
C THR A 17 -0.41 14.62 -4.76
N SER A 18 -0.87 13.54 -5.39
CA SER A 18 -1.92 12.70 -4.82
C SER A 18 -1.47 12.16 -3.47
N LYS A 19 -1.95 12.78 -2.39
CA LYS A 19 -1.70 12.28 -1.04
C LYS A 19 -2.33 10.90 -0.93
N ILE A 20 -1.60 9.97 -0.31
CA ILE A 20 -2.11 8.63 -0.02
C ILE A 20 -3.36 8.79 0.84
N LEU A 21 -4.40 7.99 0.58
CA LEU A 21 -5.72 8.11 1.24
C LEU A 21 -5.61 8.30 2.76
N CYS A 22 -4.70 7.56 3.40
CA CYS A 22 -4.44 7.64 4.84
C CYS A 22 -3.84 8.98 5.28
N GLN A 23 -2.94 9.56 4.48
CA GLN A 23 -2.37 10.87 4.72
C GLN A 23 -3.42 11.98 4.58
N ARG A 24 -4.36 11.82 3.64
CA ARG A 24 -5.50 12.74 3.49
C ARG A 24 -6.49 12.65 4.66
N LEU A 25 -6.63 11.45 5.24
CA LEU A 25 -7.49 11.20 6.40
C LEU A 25 -6.89 11.85 7.67
N LEU A 26 -5.58 11.70 7.88
CA LEU A 26 -4.85 12.31 9.01
C LEU A 26 -4.83 13.85 8.95
N GLU A 27 -4.81 14.42 7.75
CA GLU A 27 -4.86 15.87 7.53
C GLU A 27 -6.28 16.47 7.62
N SER A 28 -7.32 15.64 7.69
CA SER A 28 -8.69 16.13 7.86
C SER A 28 -8.88 16.71 9.26
N LEU A 29 -9.50 17.90 9.34
CA LEU A 29 -9.81 18.60 10.60
C LEU A 29 -10.97 17.95 11.38
N ASP A 30 -11.76 17.10 10.73
CA ASP A 30 -12.97 16.50 11.32
C ASP A 30 -12.70 15.29 12.22
N ILE A 31 -11.44 14.86 12.36
CA ILE A 31 -11.08 13.68 13.17
C ILE A 31 -10.42 14.14 14.46
N PRO A 32 -10.90 13.68 15.64
CA PRO A 32 -10.27 13.95 16.93
C PRO A 32 -8.80 13.51 16.93
N GLU A 33 -7.93 14.33 17.53
CA GLU A 33 -6.48 14.08 17.57
C GLU A 33 -6.13 12.71 18.18
N GLU A 34 -6.95 12.26 19.13
CA GLU A 34 -6.83 10.95 19.78
C GLU A 34 -7.00 9.78 18.79
N VAL A 35 -7.97 9.90 17.87
CA VAL A 35 -8.23 8.90 16.82
C VAL A 35 -7.10 8.91 15.79
N LYS A 36 -6.53 10.08 15.48
CA LYS A 36 -5.34 10.17 14.61
C LYS A 36 -4.13 9.51 15.22
N ALA A 37 -3.90 9.70 16.52
CA ALA A 37 -2.79 9.05 17.23
C ALA A 37 -2.93 7.52 17.25
N GLN A 38 -4.14 6.99 17.45
CA GLN A 38 -4.41 5.55 17.38
C GLN A 38 -4.19 4.99 15.96
N LEU A 39 -4.66 5.70 14.93
CA LEU A 39 -4.44 5.33 13.53
C LEU A 39 -2.95 5.33 13.18
N GLN A 40 -2.22 6.37 13.57
CA GLN A 40 -0.78 6.47 13.33
C GLN A 40 -0.04 5.33 14.03
N LYS A 41 -0.45 4.97 15.25
CA LYS A 41 0.13 3.86 16.00
C LYS A 41 -0.14 2.51 15.32
N ALA A 42 -1.38 2.25 14.92
CA ALA A 42 -1.74 1.05 14.17
C ALA A 42 -0.98 0.94 12.83
N PHE A 43 -0.84 2.06 12.11
CA PHE A 43 -0.05 2.12 10.87
C PHE A 43 1.44 1.89 11.10
N ASN A 44 2.01 2.43 12.19
CA ASN A 44 3.43 2.25 12.52
C ASN A 44 3.71 0.83 13.04
N GLU A 45 2.75 0.19 13.71
CA GLU A 45 2.84 -1.20 14.17
C GLU A 45 2.79 -2.19 12.99
N ILE A 46 2.11 -1.82 11.91
CA ILE A 46 2.14 -2.58 10.66
C ILE A 46 3.54 -2.49 10.07
N ASN A 47 4.31 -3.57 10.18
CA ASN A 47 5.59 -3.73 9.53
C ASN A 47 5.37 -4.34 8.13
N PRO A 48 5.34 -3.55 7.05
CA PRO A 48 5.08 -4.06 5.71
C PRO A 48 6.15 -5.06 5.24
N ALA A 49 7.39 -4.95 5.75
CA ALA A 49 8.44 -5.93 5.45
C ALA A 49 8.18 -7.27 6.13
N ALA A 50 7.63 -7.28 7.36
CA ALA A 50 7.25 -8.51 8.05
C ALA A 50 6.08 -9.20 7.34
N LEU A 51 5.03 -8.43 7.01
CA LEU A 51 3.87 -8.93 6.24
C LEU A 51 4.31 -9.52 4.89
N LYS A 52 5.20 -8.83 4.17
CA LYS A 52 5.73 -9.33 2.91
C LYS A 52 6.47 -10.66 3.08
N ARG A 53 7.32 -10.79 4.11
CA ARG A 53 8.04 -12.05 4.39
C ARG A 53 7.09 -13.20 4.66
N GLU A 54 6.00 -12.95 5.37
CA GLU A 54 4.99 -13.96 5.69
C GLU A 54 4.22 -14.40 4.45
N ILE A 55 3.81 -13.45 3.61
CA ILE A 55 3.21 -13.73 2.30
C ILE A 55 4.16 -14.55 1.43
N ASP A 56 5.45 -14.16 1.35
CA ASP A 56 6.46 -14.88 0.58
C ASP A 56 6.68 -16.32 1.11
N ARG A 57 6.61 -16.52 2.43
CA ARG A 57 6.71 -17.85 3.05
C ARG A 57 5.52 -18.73 2.63
N LEU A 58 4.30 -18.23 2.76
CA LEU A 58 3.08 -18.95 2.39
C LEU A 58 3.07 -19.30 0.90
N LEU A 59 3.49 -18.37 0.04
CA LEU A 59 3.64 -18.60 -1.40
C LEU A 59 4.64 -19.72 -1.71
N LYS A 60 5.78 -19.77 -1.01
CA LYS A 60 6.77 -20.85 -1.17
C LYS A 60 6.20 -22.20 -0.77
N GLU A 61 5.48 -22.27 0.34
CA GLU A 61 4.85 -23.53 0.80
C GLU A 61 3.79 -24.01 -0.19
N LEU A 62 2.92 -23.11 -0.65
CA LEU A 62 1.91 -23.42 -1.67
C LEU A 62 2.55 -23.93 -2.96
N THR A 63 3.60 -23.25 -3.42
CA THR A 63 4.32 -23.62 -4.65
C THR A 63 5.00 -24.98 -4.50
N LYS A 64 5.62 -25.24 -3.35
CA LYS A 64 6.25 -26.53 -3.05
C LYS A 64 5.22 -27.67 -3.03
N ALA A 65 4.07 -27.46 -2.38
CA ALA A 65 2.99 -28.43 -2.36
C ALA A 65 2.42 -28.69 -3.76
N TYR A 66 2.22 -27.63 -4.55
CA TYR A 66 1.77 -27.72 -5.94
C TYR A 66 2.76 -28.50 -6.82
N LEU A 67 4.05 -28.20 -6.72
CA LEU A 67 5.09 -28.92 -7.46
C LEU A 67 5.17 -30.39 -7.06
N LYS A 68 5.12 -30.70 -5.76
CA LYS A 68 5.10 -32.07 -5.25
C LYS A 68 3.93 -32.87 -5.85
N LYS A 69 2.73 -32.28 -5.88
CA LYS A 69 1.54 -32.88 -6.51
C LYS A 69 1.67 -33.11 -8.02
N ARG A 70 2.52 -32.36 -8.71
CA ARG A 70 2.78 -32.55 -10.16
C ARG A 70 3.88 -33.56 -10.45
N VAL A 71 4.81 -33.75 -9.52
CA VAL A 71 5.94 -34.69 -9.63
C VAL A 71 5.52 -36.10 -9.19
N GLU A 72 4.61 -36.23 -8.23
CA GLU A 72 3.92 -37.48 -7.96
C GLU A 72 3.01 -37.80 -9.17
N PRO A 73 3.26 -38.89 -9.92
CA PRO A 73 2.35 -39.29 -10.97
C PRO A 73 0.99 -39.54 -10.32
N ARG A 74 -0.08 -39.15 -11.03
CA ARG A 74 -1.43 -39.60 -10.68
C ARG A 74 -1.44 -41.12 -10.87
N THR A 75 -1.01 -41.87 -9.85
CA THR A 75 -1.26 -43.30 -9.77
C THR A 75 -2.75 -43.45 -9.52
N ASN A 76 -3.42 -43.78 -10.63
CA ASN A 76 -4.78 -44.28 -10.66
C ASN A 76 -4.79 -45.74 -10.20
#